data_AF-A0A0G0EMD9-F1
#
_entry.id   AF-A0A0G0EMD9-F1
#
_cell.length_a   1.000
_cell.length_b   1.000
_cell.length_c   1.000
_cell.angle_alpha   90.00
_cell.angle_beta   90.00
_cell.angle_gamma   90.00
#
_symmetry.space_group_name_H-M   'P 1'
#
loop_
_entity.id
_entity.type
_entity.pdbx_description
1 polymer ?
#
loop_
_entity_poly.entity_id
_entity_poly.type
_entity_poly.pdbx_seq_one_letter_code
_entity_poly.pdbx_strand_id
1 'polypeptide(L)'
;MLNPKLKLNPKLFNQDVEQVPIRKGFGQGLLLAGEIDKNVVALCADLTESTQMHFFKEKFPERFIEMGVAEQNLVTVASGMAAMDKIPFCSSYAMFSPGRNWEQIRTTIAYNDRPVKID
;
A
#
# COMPACT_ATOMS: atom_id res chain seq x y z
N MET A 1 -24.48 -10.62 -17.87
CA MET A 1 -25.12 -9.84 -16.77
C MET A 1 -24.04 -9.51 -15.76
N LEU A 2 -23.88 -8.26 -15.34
CA LEU A 2 -22.90 -7.91 -14.30
C LEU A 2 -23.26 -8.61 -12.98
N ASN A 3 -22.25 -9.07 -12.24
CA ASN A 3 -22.46 -9.74 -10.95
C ASN A 3 -23.04 -8.73 -9.93
N PRO A 4 -24.26 -8.96 -9.41
CA PRO A 4 -24.94 -8.01 -8.52
C PRO A 4 -24.29 -7.88 -7.13
N LYS A 5 -23.35 -8.77 -6.78
CA LYS A 5 -22.56 -8.66 -5.55
C LYS A 5 -21.40 -7.67 -5.66
N LEU A 6 -21.06 -7.22 -6.87
CA LEU A 6 -19.98 -6.26 -7.07
C LEU A 6 -20.44 -4.85 -6.71
N LYS A 7 -19.63 -4.13 -5.94
CA LYS A 7 -19.86 -2.73 -5.58
C LYS A 7 -19.36 -1.80 -6.69
N LEU A 8 -19.98 -1.90 -7.87
CA LEU A 8 -19.60 -1.08 -9.03
C LEU A 8 -20.26 0.31 -8.96
N ASN A 9 -19.61 1.29 -9.60
CA ASN A 9 -20.20 2.62 -9.76
C ASN A 9 -21.51 2.49 -10.57
N PRO A 10 -22.65 3.03 -10.09
CA PRO A 10 -23.92 2.95 -10.81
C PRO A 10 -23.88 3.66 -12.17
N LYS A 11 -22.95 4.60 -12.37
CA LYS A 11 -22.72 5.32 -13.62
C LYS A 11 -21.67 4.67 -14.53
N LEU A 12 -21.23 3.43 -14.28
CA LEU A 12 -20.09 2.79 -14.97
C LEU A 12 -20.13 2.90 -16.51
N PHE A 13 -21.32 2.89 -17.11
CA PHE A 13 -21.52 2.98 -18.57
C PHE A 13 -21.92 4.37 -19.06
N ASN A 14 -22.01 5.37 -18.19
CA ASN A 14 -22.35 6.73 -18.57
C ASN A 14 -21.11 7.50 -19.02
N GLN A 15 -21.32 8.48 -19.90
CA GLN A 15 -20.25 9.39 -20.32
C GLN A 15 -19.78 10.33 -19.20
N ASP A 16 -20.65 10.62 -18.21
CA ASP A 16 -20.37 11.48 -17.06
C ASP A 16 -19.91 10.70 -15.81
N VAL A 17 -19.35 9.51 -15.99
CA VAL A 17 -18.84 8.70 -14.87
C VAL A 17 -17.69 9.42 -14.17
N GLU A 18 -17.77 9.50 -12.84
CA GLU A 18 -16.74 10.14 -12.03
C GLU A 18 -15.38 9.48 -12.24
N GLN A 19 -14.36 10.28 -12.50
CA GLN A 19 -12.98 9.85 -12.66
C GLN A 19 -12.17 10.24 -11.43
N VAL A 20 -11.72 9.24 -10.67
CA VAL A 20 -10.87 9.43 -9.50
C VAL A 20 -9.56 8.67 -9.71
N PRO A 21 -8.39 9.26 -9.42
CA PRO A 21 -7.13 8.56 -9.58
C PRO A 21 -7.04 7.36 -8.63
N ILE A 22 -6.57 6.22 -9.15
CA ILE A 22 -6.49 4.95 -8.40
C ILE A 22 -5.73 5.08 -7.07
N ARG A 23 -4.67 5.90 -7.02
CA ARG A 23 -3.89 6.19 -5.80
C ARG A 23 -4.75 6.75 -4.67
N LYS A 24 -5.78 7.54 -4.97
CA LYS A 24 -6.70 8.07 -3.95
C LYS A 24 -7.56 6.94 -3.38
N GLY A 25 -7.99 6.02 -4.23
CA GLY A 25 -8.67 4.80 -3.80
C GLY A 25 -7.78 3.93 -2.91
N PHE A 26 -6.49 3.77 -3.26
CA PHE A 26 -5.50 3.09 -2.41
C PHE A 26 -5.36 3.77 -1.04
N GLY A 27 -5.10 5.08 -0.99
CA GLY A 27 -4.92 5.80 0.27
C GLY A 27 -6.14 5.72 1.20
N GLN A 28 -7.34 5.85 0.64
CA GLN A 28 -8.60 5.68 1.39
C GLN A 28 -8.82 4.24 1.84
N GLY A 29 -8.52 3.26 0.97
CA GLY A 29 -8.60 1.84 1.29
C GLY A 29 -7.62 1.44 2.40
N LEU A 30 -6.40 1.97 2.38
CA LEU A 30 -5.38 1.75 3.40
C LEU A 30 -5.82 2.33 4.76
N LEU A 31 -6.38 3.54 4.78
CA LEU A 31 -6.97 4.13 5.97
C LEU A 31 -8.07 3.23 6.56
N LEU A 32 -9.02 2.79 5.72
CA LEU A 32 -10.09 1.88 6.14
C LEU A 32 -9.55 0.54 6.66
N ALA A 33 -8.54 -0.03 6.01
CA ALA A 33 -7.89 -1.26 6.47
C ALA A 33 -7.23 -1.04 7.85
N GLY A 34 -6.61 0.11 8.06
CA GLY A 34 -6.05 0.52 9.35
C GLY A 34 -7.10 0.70 10.46
N GLU A 35 -8.30 1.16 10.13
CA GLU A 35 -9.40 1.28 11.09
C GLU A 35 -9.96 -0.09 11.51
N ILE A 36 -9.97 -1.05 10.58
CA ILE A 36 -10.49 -2.40 10.83
C ILE A 36 -9.47 -3.27 11.58
N ASP A 37 -8.18 -3.13 11.26
CA ASP A 37 -7.12 -3.98 11.82
C ASP A 37 -5.92 -3.15 12.33
N LYS A 38 -5.64 -3.28 13.64
CA LYS A 38 -4.52 -2.63 14.33
C LYS A 38 -3.14 -3.15 13.89
N ASN A 39 -3.08 -4.31 13.25
CA ASN A 39 -1.83 -4.89 12.75
C ASN A 39 -1.42 -4.36 11.38
N VAL A 40 -2.31 -3.63 10.70
CA VAL A 40 -1.95 -2.89 9.47
C VAL A 40 -0.96 -1.79 9.82
N VAL A 41 0.15 -1.78 9.09
CA VAL A 41 1.20 -0.76 9.16
C VAL A 41 1.50 -0.26 7.76
N ALA A 42 1.88 1.01 7.66
CA ALA A 42 2.09 1.71 6.41
C ALA A 42 3.55 2.15 6.32
N LEU A 43 4.24 1.81 5.23
CA LEU A 43 5.62 2.22 5.00
C LEU A 43 5.73 2.93 3.65
N CYS A 44 6.44 4.06 3.62
CA CYS A 44 6.66 4.84 2.40
C CYS A 44 8.13 5.16 2.19
N ALA A 45 8.53 5.43 0.94
CA ALA A 45 9.87 5.87 0.58
C ALA A 45 9.86 7.31 0.04
N ASP A 46 9.61 8.29 0.91
CA ASP A 46 9.57 9.75 0.66
C ASP A 46 8.54 10.21 -0.39
N LEU A 47 7.46 9.45 -0.54
CA LEU A 47 6.42 9.70 -1.54
C LEU A 47 5.01 9.80 -0.94
N THR A 48 4.91 10.08 0.36
CA THR A 48 3.68 9.98 1.17
C THR A 48 2.47 10.71 0.56
N GLU A 49 2.63 11.96 0.11
CA GLU A 49 1.53 12.71 -0.51
C GLU A 49 1.20 12.18 -1.91
N SER A 50 2.24 11.86 -2.67
CA SER A 50 2.14 11.34 -4.03
C SER A 50 1.40 10.01 -4.11
N THR A 51 1.61 9.12 -3.15
CA THR A 51 0.95 7.81 -3.03
C THR A 51 -0.34 7.88 -2.21
N GLN A 52 -0.71 9.06 -1.73
CA GLN A 52 -1.91 9.30 -0.92
C GLN A 52 -1.92 8.57 0.43
N MET A 53 -0.75 8.16 0.94
CA MET A 53 -0.61 7.54 2.27
C MET A 53 -0.75 8.54 3.42
N HIS A 54 -0.76 9.85 3.14
CA HIS A 54 -0.98 10.89 4.15
C HIS A 54 -2.28 10.66 4.96
N PHE A 55 -3.34 10.15 4.33
CA PHE A 55 -4.58 9.78 5.02
C PHE A 55 -4.35 8.80 6.19
N PHE A 56 -3.51 7.78 5.98
CA PHE A 56 -3.15 6.82 7.02
C PHE A 56 -2.20 7.45 8.05
N LYS A 57 -1.18 8.19 7.58
CA LYS A 57 -0.19 8.86 8.45
C LYS A 57 -0.83 9.82 9.45
N GLU A 58 -1.77 10.63 9.00
CA GLU A 58 -2.47 11.61 9.85
C GLU A 58 -3.33 10.92 10.92
N LYS A 59 -3.97 9.80 10.58
CA LYS A 59 -4.83 9.05 11.50
C LYS A 59 -4.04 8.15 12.46
N PHE A 60 -2.97 7.53 11.98
CA PHE A 60 -2.21 6.49 12.68
C PHE A 60 -0.70 6.75 12.60
N PRO A 61 -0.19 7.88 13.15
CA PRO A 61 1.21 8.25 13.04
C PRO A 61 2.16 7.18 13.60
N GLU A 62 1.78 6.53 14.70
CA GLU A 62 2.55 5.44 15.33
C GLU A 62 2.62 4.14 14.51
N ARG A 63 1.81 4.02 13.44
CA ARG A 63 1.81 2.87 12.53
C ARG A 63 2.25 3.23 11.11
N PHE A 64 2.69 4.47 10.91
CA PHE A 64 3.24 4.95 9.66
C PHE A 64 4.75 5.11 9.80
N ILE A 65 5.52 4.52 8.89
CA ILE A 65 6.98 4.56 8.93
C ILE A 65 7.52 5.11 7.62
N GLU A 66 8.19 6.26 7.72
CA GLU A 66 8.90 6.88 6.61
C GLU A 66 10.31 6.26 6.50
N MET A 67 10.64 5.74 5.32
CA MET A 67 11.93 5.09 5.04
C MET A 67 12.87 5.99 4.23
N GLY A 68 12.41 7.17 3.80
CA GLY A 68 13.17 8.03 2.91
C GLY A 68 13.42 7.36 1.56
N VAL A 69 14.41 7.82 0.79
CA VAL A 69 14.72 7.34 -0.56
C VAL A 69 15.52 6.00 -0.53
N ALA A 70 14.99 5.02 0.22
CA ALA A 70 15.63 3.73 0.53
C ALA A 70 14.67 2.54 0.32
N GLU A 71 14.30 2.27 -0.93
CA GLU A 71 13.32 1.24 -1.31
C GLU A 71 13.80 -0.19 -0.98
N GLN A 72 15.11 -0.43 -0.91
CA GLN A 72 15.65 -1.71 -0.44
C GLN A 72 15.34 -1.92 1.05
N ASN A 73 15.49 -0.88 1.86
CA ASN A 73 15.14 -0.91 3.28
C ASN A 73 13.62 -1.01 3.46
N LEU A 74 12.84 -0.30 2.63
CA LEU A 74 11.37 -0.33 2.67
C LEU A 74 10.81 -1.76 2.70
N VAL A 75 11.22 -2.60 1.75
CA VAL A 75 10.68 -3.96 1.61
C VAL A 75 11.30 -4.95 2.59
N THR A 76 12.55 -4.77 3.01
CA THR A 76 13.20 -5.66 4.00
C THR A 76 12.68 -5.41 5.41
N VAL A 77 12.48 -4.15 5.80
CA VAL A 77 11.83 -3.79 7.06
C VAL A 77 10.39 -4.31 7.07
N ALA A 78 9.66 -4.14 5.97
CA ALA A 78 8.31 -4.70 5.84
C ALA A 78 8.29 -6.23 5.94
N SER A 79 9.22 -6.93 5.32
CA SER A 79 9.39 -8.38 5.48
C SER A 79 9.55 -8.78 6.96
N GLY A 80 10.41 -8.08 7.69
CA GLY A 80 10.60 -8.27 9.13
C GLY A 80 9.33 -7.98 9.95
N MET A 81 8.62 -6.89 9.66
CA MET A 81 7.34 -6.58 10.31
C MET A 81 6.29 -7.65 10.04
N ALA A 82 6.21 -8.17 8.81
CA ALA A 82 5.32 -9.26 8.45
C ALA A 82 5.66 -10.57 9.20
N ALA A 83 6.94 -10.82 9.49
CA ALA A 83 7.37 -11.94 10.33
C ALA A 83 6.96 -11.78 11.81
N MET A 84 6.62 -10.56 12.23
CA MET A 84 6.14 -10.23 13.58
C MET A 84 4.63 -9.92 13.61
N ASP A 85 3.86 -10.64 12.78
CA ASP A 85 2.40 -10.60 12.69
C ASP A 85 1.80 -9.23 12.31
N LYS A 86 2.59 -8.35 11.69
CA LYS A 86 2.08 -7.12 11.06
C LYS A 86 1.61 -7.38 9.64
N ILE A 87 0.79 -6.45 9.14
CA ILE A 87 0.25 -6.46 7.78
C ILE A 87 0.79 -5.20 7.09
N PRO A 88 2.02 -5.25 6.55
CA PRO A 88 2.66 -4.07 5.98
C PRO A 88 2.15 -3.79 4.57
N PHE A 89 1.82 -2.53 4.33
CA PHE A 89 1.62 -1.93 3.02
C PHE A 89 2.77 -0.99 2.73
N CYS A 90 3.56 -1.31 1.70
CA CYS A 90 4.69 -0.52 1.24
C CYS A 90 4.29 0.24 -0.02
N SER A 91 4.60 1.53 -0.09
CA SER A 91 4.38 2.30 -1.31
C SER A 91 5.62 3.08 -1.76
N SER A 92 5.90 2.95 -3.06
CA SER A 92 6.86 3.76 -3.81
C SER A 92 6.45 3.76 -5.29
N TYR A 93 7.04 4.61 -6.12
CA TYR A 93 6.71 4.57 -7.54
C TYR A 93 7.21 3.29 -8.22
N ALA A 94 6.44 2.80 -9.20
CA ALA A 94 6.74 1.60 -9.97
C ALA A 94 8.15 1.60 -10.61
N MET A 95 8.67 2.79 -10.94
CA MET A 95 10.04 2.96 -11.44
C MET A 95 11.10 2.58 -10.40
N PHE A 96 10.83 2.84 -9.12
CA PHE A 96 11.75 2.56 -8.01
C PHE A 96 11.47 1.22 -7.34
N SER A 97 10.21 0.83 -7.21
CA SER A 97 9.78 -0.46 -6.67
C SER A 97 8.92 -1.15 -7.73
N PRO A 98 9.42 -2.18 -8.43
CA PRO A 98 10.52 -3.05 -7.99
C PRO A 98 11.95 -2.65 -8.41
N GLY A 99 12.16 -1.64 -9.26
CA GLY A 99 13.46 -1.41 -9.92
C GLY A 99 14.71 -1.44 -9.01
N ARG A 100 14.67 -0.73 -7.89
CA ARG A 100 15.77 -0.61 -6.92
C ARG A 100 15.82 -1.73 -5.88
N ASN A 101 14.69 -2.39 -5.60
CA ASN A 101 14.52 -3.33 -4.49
C ASN A 101 14.08 -4.74 -4.90
N TRP A 102 14.19 -5.07 -6.19
CA TRP A 102 13.79 -6.36 -6.75
C TRP A 102 14.43 -7.56 -6.06
N GLU A 103 15.74 -7.49 -5.78
CA GLU A 103 16.45 -8.57 -5.10
C GLU A 103 15.88 -8.80 -3.71
N GLN A 104 15.62 -7.73 -2.95
CA GLN A 104 15.07 -7.83 -1.61
C GLN A 104 13.63 -8.35 -1.60
N ILE A 105 12.80 -7.95 -2.57
CA ILE A 105 11.45 -8.52 -2.74
C ILE A 105 11.57 -10.03 -2.98
N ARG A 106 12.48 -10.46 -3.86
CA ARG A 106 12.67 -11.87 -4.19
C ARG A 106 13.15 -12.69 -2.99
N THR A 107 14.21 -12.26 -2.32
CA THR A 107 14.90 -13.08 -1.30
C THR A 107 14.32 -12.93 0.10
N THR A 108 13.74 -11.78 0.43
CA THR A 108 13.21 -11.54 1.79
C THR A 108 11.70 -11.69 1.87
N ILE A 109 10.94 -11.36 0.83
CA ILE A 109 9.47 -11.47 0.83
C ILE A 109 9.03 -12.78 0.18
N ALA A 110 9.28 -12.94 -1.12
CA ALA A 110 8.72 -14.03 -1.91
C ALA A 110 9.28 -15.40 -1.50
N TYR A 111 10.60 -15.51 -1.31
CA TYR A 111 11.22 -16.76 -0.89
C TYR A 111 10.75 -17.24 0.50
N ASN A 112 10.41 -16.31 1.39
CA ASN A 112 9.97 -16.61 2.76
C ASN A 112 8.44 -16.57 2.94
N ASP A 113 7.68 -16.47 1.85
CA ASP A 113 6.21 -16.37 1.83
C ASP A 113 5.66 -15.31 2.82
N ARG A 114 6.26 -14.11 2.82
CA ARG A 114 5.86 -13.04 3.74
C ARG A 114 4.68 -12.25 3.19
N PRO A 115 3.62 -12.00 3.98
CA PRO A 115 2.42 -11.31 3.51
C PRO A 115 2.60 -9.78 3.43
N VAL A 116 3.54 -9.32 2.60
CA VAL A 116 3.77 -7.89 2.32
C VAL A 116 2.96 -7.45 1.11
N LYS A 117 2.34 -6.26 1.19
CA LYS A 117 1.54 -5.67 0.12
C LYS A 117 2.36 -4.53 -0.48
N ILE A 118 2.61 -4.58 -1.79
CA ILE A 118 3.39 -3.58 -2.52
C ILE A 118 2.42 -2.82 -3.41
N ASP A 119 2.34 -1.51 -3.22
CA ASP A 119 1.56 -0.55 -4.03
C ASP A 119 2.48 0.36 -4.85
#